data_AF-A0A937KC00-F1
#
_entry.id   AF-A0A937KC00-F1
#
_cell.length_a   1.000
_cell.length_b   1.000
_cell.length_c   1.000
_cell.angle_alpha   90.00
_cell.angle_beta   90.00
_cell.angle_gamma   90.00
#
_symmetry.space_group_name_H-M   'P 1'
#
loop_
_entity.id
_entity.type
_entity.pdbx_description
1 polymer ?
#
loop_
_entity_poly.entity_id
_entity_poly.type
_entity_poly.pdbx_seq_one_letter_code
_entity_poly.pdbx_strand_id
1 'polypeptide(L)'
;MKEEKFTYFWRTASPFSNWHPCTFEIDNITFNCSEQHMMYHKALLFDDQETASEILKAKTPGKQKALGRKVKNFDQQVWEEQCKHIVYQGNKAKFTQNENLLKRLLKTEGTTIVEASPVDAIWGIGLAEDDPRAKSRQTWLGKNLLGEILTELREELLLNNSLKS
;
A
#
# COMPACT_ATOMS: atom_id res chain seq x y z
N MET A 1 -12.34 25.52 10.93
CA MET A 1 -12.05 24.10 10.60
C MET A 1 -10.66 23.81 11.11
N LYS A 2 -10.42 22.68 11.80
CA LYS A 2 -9.04 22.29 12.14
C LYS A 2 -8.32 21.95 10.83
N GLU A 3 -7.09 22.44 10.67
CA GLU A 3 -6.23 22.02 9.56
C GLU A 3 -5.99 20.51 9.64
N GLU A 4 -6.10 19.84 8.49
CA GLU A 4 -5.76 18.43 8.34
C GLU A 4 -4.24 18.27 8.55
N LYS A 5 -3.85 17.25 9.32
CA LYS A 5 -2.45 16.92 9.56
C LYS A 5 -2.06 15.71 8.74
N PHE A 6 -0.81 15.70 8.27
CA PHE A 6 -0.28 14.64 7.42
C PHE A 6 0.90 13.92 8.07
N THR A 7 0.94 12.60 7.92
CA THR A 7 2.13 11.78 8.16
C THR A 7 2.69 11.33 6.82
N TYR A 8 3.78 11.96 6.38
CA TYR A 8 4.39 11.69 5.09
C TYR A 8 5.31 10.47 5.10
N PHE A 9 5.38 9.79 3.96
CA PHE A 9 6.39 8.79 3.67
C PHE A 9 6.68 8.67 2.18
N TRP A 10 7.88 8.19 1.83
CA TRP A 10 8.23 7.72 0.48
C TRP A 10 9.14 6.50 0.59
N ARG A 11 10.09 6.52 1.53
CA ARG A 11 11.23 5.62 1.55
C ARG A 11 10.82 4.19 1.89
N THR A 12 11.51 3.21 1.31
CA THR A 12 11.40 1.78 1.62
C THR A 12 11.55 1.47 3.11
N ALA A 13 12.35 2.27 3.84
CA ALA A 13 12.50 2.12 5.28
C ALA A 13 11.22 2.45 6.09
N SER A 14 10.29 3.19 5.48
CA SER A 14 8.98 3.47 6.09
C SER A 14 8.14 2.20 6.13
N PRO A 15 7.47 1.89 7.25
CA PRO A 15 6.62 0.72 7.39
C PRO A 15 5.36 0.88 6.54
N PHE A 16 5.02 2.10 6.13
CA PHE A 16 3.88 2.44 5.28
C PHE A 16 4.15 2.14 3.81
N SER A 17 5.42 2.00 3.41
CA SER A 17 5.77 1.65 2.04
C SER A 17 5.37 0.20 1.73
N ASN A 18 4.75 -0.03 0.58
CA ASN A 18 4.52 -1.38 0.06
C ASN A 18 5.82 -2.15 -0.19
N TRP A 19 6.94 -1.43 -0.34
CA TRP A 19 8.27 -1.98 -0.57
C TRP A 19 9.01 -2.32 0.73
N HIS A 20 8.44 -1.97 1.89
CA HIS A 20 9.03 -2.29 3.18
C HIS A 20 9.18 -3.81 3.34
N PRO A 21 10.39 -4.32 3.59
CA PRO A 21 10.60 -5.75 3.81
C PRO A 21 9.85 -6.22 5.05
N CYS A 22 8.91 -7.15 4.87
CA CYS A 22 8.08 -7.68 5.94
C CYS A 22 7.41 -8.96 5.46
N THR A 23 7.54 -10.02 6.26
CA THR A 23 6.91 -11.30 5.98
C THR A 23 5.49 -11.34 6.55
N PHE A 24 4.55 -11.80 5.75
CA PHE A 24 3.18 -12.10 6.17
C PHE A 24 2.59 -13.19 5.27
N GLU A 25 1.54 -13.85 5.72
CA GLU A 25 0.89 -14.95 5.02
C GLU A 25 -0.60 -14.69 4.79
N ILE A 26 -1.09 -15.00 3.59
CA ILE A 26 -2.51 -15.02 3.24
C ILE A 26 -2.77 -16.31 2.47
N ASP A 27 -3.79 -17.07 2.86
CA ASP A 27 -4.19 -18.34 2.22
C ASP A 27 -3.02 -19.34 2.03
N ASN A 28 -2.16 -19.48 3.05
CA ASN A 28 -0.93 -20.30 3.05
C ASN A 28 0.13 -19.86 2.04
N ILE A 29 0.05 -18.64 1.50
CA ILE A 29 1.07 -18.04 0.64
C ILE A 29 1.82 -16.98 1.42
N THR A 30 3.12 -17.18 1.58
CA THR A 30 4.01 -16.21 2.24
C THR A 30 4.50 -15.15 1.26
N PHE A 31 4.38 -13.89 1.64
CA PHE A 31 4.88 -12.73 0.89
C PHE A 31 6.00 -12.04 1.67
N ASN A 32 6.99 -11.49 0.97
CA ASN A 32 8.13 -10.79 1.57
C ASN A 32 7.95 -9.26 1.69
N CYS A 33 6.90 -8.72 1.07
CA CYS A 33 6.43 -7.34 1.21
C CYS A 33 5.05 -7.20 0.53
N SER A 34 4.37 -6.07 0.75
CA SER A 34 3.04 -5.83 0.17
C SER A 34 3.05 -5.69 -1.35
N GLU A 35 4.16 -5.24 -1.95
CA GLU A 35 4.31 -5.20 -3.41
C GLU A 35 4.21 -6.60 -4.02
N GLN A 36 4.82 -7.62 -3.39
CA GLN A 36 4.77 -9.00 -3.88
C GLN A 36 3.33 -9.51 -3.92
N HIS A 37 2.59 -9.29 -2.83
CA HIS A 37 1.17 -9.62 -2.73
C HIS A 37 0.36 -8.91 -3.83
N MET A 38 0.51 -7.59 -3.93
CA MET A 38 -0.23 -6.78 -4.91
C MET A 38 0.01 -7.26 -6.35
N MET A 39 1.26 -7.51 -6.73
CA MET A 39 1.59 -7.96 -8.08
C MET A 39 1.14 -9.41 -8.33
N TYR A 40 1.23 -10.29 -7.32
CA TYR A 40 0.75 -11.67 -7.42
C TYR A 40 -0.75 -11.72 -7.69
N HIS A 41 -1.55 -11.01 -6.89
CA HIS A 41 -3.00 -10.96 -7.09
C HIS A 41 -3.40 -10.20 -8.36
N LYS A 42 -2.61 -9.21 -8.80
CA LYS A 42 -2.78 -8.61 -10.12
C LYS A 42 -2.65 -9.66 -11.23
N ALA A 43 -1.63 -10.52 -11.18
CA ALA A 43 -1.45 -11.57 -12.17
C ALA A 43 -2.61 -12.59 -12.14
N LEU A 44 -3.09 -12.98 -10.95
CA LEU A 44 -4.26 -13.85 -10.82
C LEU A 44 -5.54 -13.23 -11.37
N LEU A 45 -5.75 -11.94 -11.17
CA LEU A 45 -6.94 -11.22 -11.67
C LEU A 45 -7.09 -11.28 -13.19
N PHE A 46 -5.99 -11.44 -13.92
CA PHE A 46 -5.96 -11.49 -15.39
C PHE A 46 -5.56 -12.88 -15.94
N ASP A 47 -5.75 -13.92 -15.12
CA ASP A 47 -5.48 -15.31 -15.48
C ASP A 47 -4.04 -15.56 -15.99
N ASP A 48 -3.05 -14.91 -15.38
CA ASP A 48 -1.63 -15.05 -15.71
C ASP A 48 -0.85 -15.79 -14.61
N GLN A 49 -1.12 -17.08 -14.48
CA GLN A 49 -0.54 -17.95 -13.44
C GLN A 49 0.98 -18.11 -13.60
N GLU A 50 1.49 -17.98 -14.83
CA GLU A 50 2.93 -17.99 -15.11
C GLU A 50 3.60 -16.80 -14.42
N THR A 51 3.15 -15.57 -14.72
CA THR A 51 3.68 -14.36 -14.09
C THR A 51 3.46 -14.37 -12.58
N ALA A 52 2.32 -14.88 -12.09
CA ALA A 52 2.07 -15.04 -10.66
C ALA A 52 3.14 -15.92 -9.98
N SER A 53 3.49 -17.06 -10.58
CA SER A 53 4.55 -17.95 -10.09
C SER A 53 5.93 -17.26 -10.09
N GLU A 54 6.25 -16.48 -11.12
CA GLU A 54 7.49 -15.71 -11.19
C GLU A 54 7.58 -14.63 -10.10
N ILE A 55 6.45 -13.96 -9.81
CA ILE A 55 6.36 -12.93 -8.77
C ILE A 55 6.62 -13.53 -7.39
N LEU A 56 6.06 -14.71 -7.08
CA LEU A 56 6.34 -15.40 -5.81
C LEU A 56 7.82 -15.77 -5.65
N LYS A 57 8.51 -16.08 -6.74
CA LYS A 57 9.96 -16.36 -6.74
C LYS A 57 10.84 -15.09 -6.65
N ALA A 58 10.28 -13.91 -6.91
CA ALA A 58 11.03 -12.66 -6.93
C ALA A 58 11.32 -12.13 -5.51
N LYS A 59 12.60 -11.88 -5.22
CA LYS A 59 13.08 -11.47 -3.89
C LYS A 59 13.08 -9.96 -3.62
N THR A 60 12.82 -9.14 -4.64
CA THR A 60 12.89 -7.68 -4.51
C THR A 60 11.63 -7.02 -5.05
N PRO A 61 11.14 -5.95 -4.40
CA PRO A 61 9.93 -5.25 -4.85
C PRO A 61 10.10 -4.65 -6.24
N GLY A 62 11.29 -4.19 -6.61
CA GLY A 62 11.58 -3.74 -7.97
C GLY A 62 11.36 -4.83 -9.03
N LYS A 63 11.79 -6.07 -8.77
CA LYS A 63 11.56 -7.20 -9.70
C LYS A 63 10.08 -7.59 -9.74
N GLN A 64 9.40 -7.62 -8.59
CA GLN A 64 7.97 -7.91 -8.48
C GLN A 64 7.15 -6.89 -9.29
N LYS A 65 7.41 -5.59 -9.12
CA LYS A 65 6.78 -4.51 -9.89
C LYS A 65 7.06 -4.63 -11.39
N ALA A 66 8.29 -4.97 -11.76
CA ALA A 66 8.65 -5.16 -13.17
C ALA A 66 7.90 -6.35 -13.81
N LEU A 67 7.69 -7.44 -13.07
CA LEU A 67 6.86 -8.58 -13.51
C LEU A 67 5.39 -8.20 -13.58
N GLY A 68 4.86 -7.48 -12.60
CA GLY A 68 3.46 -7.02 -12.60
C GLY A 68 3.11 -6.03 -13.72
N ARG A 69 4.11 -5.41 -14.36
CA ARG A 69 3.94 -4.62 -15.60
C ARG A 69 3.81 -5.49 -16.86
N LYS A 70 4.18 -6.77 -16.78
CA LYS A 70 4.15 -7.74 -17.88
C LYS A 70 2.95 -8.71 -17.81
N VAL A 71 2.06 -8.52 -16.83
CA VAL A 71 0.85 -9.34 -16.68
C VAL A 71 0.06 -9.34 -17.98
N LYS A 72 -0.23 -10.54 -18.48
CA LYS A 72 -1.01 -10.78 -19.70
C LYS A 72 -2.47 -10.37 -19.46
N ASN A 73 -3.19 -10.07 -20.54
CA ASN A 73 -4.63 -9.75 -20.52
C ASN A 73 -5.02 -8.59 -19.58
N PHE A 74 -4.07 -7.70 -19.27
CA PHE A 74 -4.29 -6.59 -18.35
C PHE A 74 -5.37 -5.65 -18.90
N ASP A 75 -6.42 -5.46 -18.10
CA ASP A 75 -7.45 -4.45 -18.31
C ASP A 75 -7.35 -3.37 -17.22
N GLN A 76 -7.19 -2.12 -17.63
CA GLN A 76 -7.00 -1.00 -16.71
C GLN A 76 -8.25 -0.74 -15.86
N GLN A 77 -9.44 -0.86 -16.43
CA GLN A 77 -10.68 -0.58 -15.72
C GLN A 77 -10.93 -1.63 -14.63
N VAL A 78 -10.79 -2.91 -14.99
CA VAL A 78 -10.90 -4.02 -14.03
C VAL A 78 -9.86 -3.87 -12.91
N TRP A 79 -8.64 -3.46 -13.25
CA TRP A 79 -7.61 -3.20 -12.24
C TRP A 79 -7.99 -2.04 -11.32
N GLU A 80 -8.48 -0.93 -11.84
CA GLU A 80 -8.89 0.23 -11.03
C GLU A 80 -10.02 -0.11 -10.05
N GLU A 81 -10.94 -0.99 -10.45
CA GLU A 81 -12.02 -1.49 -9.60
C GLU A 81 -11.54 -2.40 -8.46
N GLN A 82 -10.52 -3.24 -8.72
CA GLN A 82 -10.08 -4.28 -7.77
C GLN A 82 -8.85 -3.91 -6.94
N CYS A 83 -7.98 -3.03 -7.44
CA CYS A 83 -6.65 -2.80 -6.87
C CYS A 83 -6.67 -2.31 -5.43
N LYS A 84 -7.64 -1.47 -5.05
CA LYS A 84 -7.75 -0.95 -3.68
C LYS A 84 -8.00 -2.07 -2.68
N HIS A 85 -8.91 -2.99 -3.01
CA HIS A 85 -9.21 -4.13 -2.16
C HIS A 85 -7.99 -5.05 -2.02
N ILE A 86 -7.30 -5.36 -3.13
CA ILE A 86 -6.08 -6.18 -3.11
C ILE A 86 -4.99 -5.54 -2.23
N VAL A 87 -4.73 -4.24 -2.39
CA VAL A 87 -3.70 -3.53 -1.61
C VAL A 87 -4.10 -3.42 -0.15
N TYR A 88 -5.39 -3.23 0.14
CA TYR A 88 -5.92 -3.24 1.51
C TYR A 88 -5.69 -4.60 2.19
N GLN A 89 -6.03 -5.73 1.56
CA GLN A 89 -5.83 -7.05 2.17
C GLN A 89 -4.35 -7.34 2.49
N GLY A 90 -3.46 -7.03 1.54
CA GLY A 90 -2.02 -7.20 1.75
C GLY A 90 -1.47 -6.33 2.89
N ASN A 91 -1.94 -5.07 3.00
CA ASN A 91 -1.55 -4.20 4.10
C ASN A 91 -2.18 -4.63 5.43
N LYS A 92 -3.44 -5.09 5.44
CA LYS A 92 -4.09 -5.63 6.62
C LYS A 92 -3.28 -6.79 7.20
N ALA A 93 -2.99 -7.82 6.40
CA ALA A 93 -2.19 -8.95 6.83
C ALA A 93 -0.79 -8.52 7.31
N LYS A 94 -0.09 -7.67 6.55
CA LYS A 94 1.20 -7.09 6.95
C LYS A 94 1.15 -6.48 8.34
N PHE A 95 0.22 -5.55 8.59
CA PHE A 95 0.16 -4.84 9.87
C PHE A 95 -0.35 -5.74 10.99
N THR A 96 -1.40 -6.54 10.78
CA THR A 96 -1.96 -7.38 11.86
C THR A 96 -1.07 -8.55 12.26
N GLN A 97 -0.20 -9.05 11.36
CA GLN A 97 0.75 -10.12 11.67
C GLN A 97 2.11 -9.61 12.18
N ASN A 98 2.36 -8.29 12.13
CA ASN A 98 3.63 -7.70 12.55
C ASN A 98 3.41 -6.60 13.60
N GLU A 99 3.42 -6.98 14.88
CA GLU A 99 3.06 -6.09 16.01
C GLU A 99 3.83 -4.76 16.03
N ASN A 100 5.13 -4.78 15.70
CA ASN A 100 5.94 -3.57 15.67
C ASN A 100 5.51 -2.61 14.55
N LEU A 101 5.10 -3.14 13.39
CA LEU A 101 4.57 -2.32 12.31
C LEU A 101 3.18 -1.79 12.67
N LEU A 102 2.33 -2.63 13.28
CA LEU A 102 1.02 -2.22 13.77
C LEU A 102 1.11 -1.03 14.73
N LYS A 103 1.99 -1.11 15.74
CA LYS A 103 2.22 -0.01 16.68
C LYS A 103 2.62 1.29 15.97
N ARG A 104 3.39 1.21 14.87
CA ARG A 104 3.77 2.38 14.08
C ARG A 104 2.60 2.93 13.27
N LEU A 105 1.72 2.08 12.75
CA LEU A 105 0.48 2.49 12.08
C LEU A 105 -0.46 3.22 13.03
N LEU A 106 -0.76 2.62 14.18
CA LEU A 106 -1.68 3.20 15.17
C LEU A 106 -1.19 4.55 15.71
N LYS A 107 0.13 4.73 15.86
CA LYS A 107 0.73 6.02 16.27
C LYS A 107 0.47 7.20 15.33
N THR A 108 -0.02 6.95 14.12
CA THR A 108 -0.39 8.02 13.17
C THR A 108 -1.83 8.53 13.33
N GLU A 109 -2.56 8.04 14.35
CA GLU A 109 -3.92 8.47 14.68
C GLU A 109 -4.06 10.00 14.66
N GLY A 110 -5.17 10.48 14.11
CA GLY A 110 -5.44 11.90 13.94
C GLY A 110 -4.67 12.58 12.79
N THR A 111 -3.96 11.82 11.96
CA THR A 111 -3.33 12.31 10.72
C THR A 111 -3.75 11.46 9.53
N THR A 112 -3.80 12.06 8.35
CA THR A 112 -3.88 11.33 7.08
C THR A 112 -2.47 10.85 6.72
N ILE A 113 -2.32 9.57 6.40
CA ILE A 113 -1.05 9.02 5.92
C ILE A 113 -0.88 9.40 4.45
N VAL A 114 0.29 9.90 4.05
CA VAL A 114 0.52 10.45 2.71
C VAL A 114 1.78 9.87 2.09
N GLU A 115 1.63 9.18 0.95
CA GLU A 115 2.77 8.75 0.14
C GLU A 115 3.27 9.95 -0.69
N ALA A 116 4.25 10.65 -0.14
CA ALA A 116 4.86 11.87 -0.66
C ALA A 116 5.80 11.59 -1.84
N SER A 117 5.25 11.01 -2.92
CA SER A 117 6.00 10.59 -4.11
C SER A 117 5.95 11.51 -5.33
N PRO A 118 6.96 12.38 -5.66
CA PRO A 118 7.10 13.01 -6.99
C PRO A 118 7.04 12.10 -8.22
N VAL A 119 7.22 10.77 -8.12
CA VAL A 119 7.18 9.89 -9.31
C VAL A 119 6.02 8.90 -9.33
N ASP A 120 5.11 8.98 -8.34
CA ASP A 120 3.90 8.17 -8.31
C ASP A 120 2.69 9.07 -8.03
N ALA A 121 1.86 9.25 -9.05
CA ALA A 121 0.62 10.02 -8.98
C ALA A 121 -0.64 9.16 -8.75
N ILE A 122 -0.49 7.83 -8.65
CA ILE A 122 -1.61 6.92 -8.41
C ILE A 122 -1.60 6.53 -6.93
N TRP A 123 -0.53 5.91 -6.46
CA TRP A 123 -0.41 5.48 -5.07
C TRP A 123 0.03 6.62 -4.15
N GLY A 124 0.81 7.56 -4.69
CA GLY A 124 1.24 8.79 -4.02
C GLY A 124 0.61 10.08 -4.56
N ILE A 125 1.12 11.20 -4.04
CA ILE A 125 0.61 12.56 -4.33
C ILE A 125 1.30 13.25 -5.50
N GLY A 126 2.26 12.61 -6.18
CA GLY A 126 3.00 13.24 -7.27
C GLY A 126 3.93 14.39 -6.83
N LEU A 127 4.23 14.52 -5.53
CA LEU A 127 4.99 15.61 -4.92
C LEU A 127 5.87 15.11 -3.79
N ALA A 128 7.00 15.79 -3.55
CA ALA A 128 7.91 15.45 -2.46
C ALA A 128 7.39 16.04 -1.14
N GLU A 129 7.82 15.48 -0.01
CA GLU A 129 7.39 15.94 1.32
C GLU A 129 7.73 17.42 1.59
N ASP A 130 8.86 17.89 1.06
CA ASP A 130 9.35 19.26 1.19
C ASP A 130 8.74 20.24 0.18
N ASP A 131 7.96 19.75 -0.80
CA ASP A 131 7.24 20.61 -1.73
C ASP A 131 6.09 21.33 -1.00
N PRO A 132 5.99 22.68 -1.05
CA PRO A 132 4.92 23.43 -0.40
C PRO A 132 3.51 22.96 -0.80
N ARG A 133 3.34 22.44 -2.02
CA ARG A 133 2.07 21.90 -2.53
C ARG A 133 1.65 20.59 -1.86
N ALA A 134 2.57 19.88 -1.20
CA ALA A 134 2.23 18.67 -0.45
C ALA A 134 1.37 18.96 0.78
N LYS A 135 1.36 20.21 1.27
CA LYS A 135 0.64 20.64 2.49
C LYS A 135 -0.88 20.77 2.32
N SER A 136 -1.43 20.57 1.12
CA SER A 136 -2.86 20.63 0.88
C SER A 136 -3.29 19.63 -0.18
N ARG A 137 -4.35 18.86 0.12
CA ARG A 137 -4.98 17.93 -0.83
C ARG A 137 -5.34 18.59 -2.16
N GLN A 138 -5.70 19.88 -2.13
CA GLN A 138 -6.13 20.64 -3.31
C GLN A 138 -4.98 20.89 -4.30
N THR A 139 -3.74 20.82 -3.84
CA THR A 139 -2.55 21.10 -4.66
C THR A 139 -1.75 19.85 -5.01
N TRP A 140 -2.22 18.68 -4.57
CA TRP A 140 -1.62 17.40 -4.95
C TRP A 140 -1.77 17.11 -6.45
N LEU A 141 -0.77 16.45 -7.02
CA LEU A 141 -0.77 16.02 -8.42
C LEU A 141 -1.14 14.54 -8.58
N GLY A 142 -1.43 13.87 -7.46
CA GLY A 142 -1.71 12.44 -7.40
C GLY A 142 -2.80 12.09 -6.40
N LYS A 143 -3.20 10.82 -6.42
CA LYS A 143 -4.41 10.33 -5.74
C LYS A 143 -4.17 9.86 -4.30
N ASN A 144 -2.92 9.66 -3.87
CA ASN A 144 -2.58 9.15 -2.53
C ASN A 144 -3.27 7.81 -2.17
N LEU A 145 -3.56 6.93 -3.14
CA LEU A 145 -4.39 5.75 -2.87
C LEU A 145 -3.85 4.86 -1.75
N LEU A 146 -2.52 4.72 -1.63
CA LEU A 146 -1.93 3.92 -0.56
C LEU A 146 -2.15 4.59 0.80
N GLY A 147 -1.93 5.91 0.88
CA GLY A 147 -2.14 6.67 2.10
C GLY A 147 -3.58 6.61 2.61
N GLU A 148 -4.57 6.69 1.72
CA GLU A 148 -5.99 6.55 2.09
C GLU A 148 -6.29 5.13 2.61
N ILE A 149 -5.82 4.09 1.92
CA ILE A 149 -6.02 2.69 2.35
C ILE A 149 -5.43 2.44 3.74
N LEU A 150 -4.23 2.97 4.01
CA LEU A 150 -3.57 2.82 5.31
C LEU A 150 -4.30 3.59 6.41
N THR A 151 -4.82 4.77 6.07
CA THR A 151 -5.62 5.59 6.98
C THR A 151 -6.91 4.86 7.34
N GLU A 152 -7.65 4.36 6.35
CA GLU A 152 -8.87 3.56 6.55
C GLU A 152 -8.61 2.32 7.39
N LEU A 153 -7.59 1.53 7.06
CA LEU A 153 -7.19 0.35 7.81
C LEU A 153 -6.89 0.68 9.28
N ARG A 154 -6.18 1.79 9.54
CA ARG A 154 -5.89 2.23 10.92
C ARG A 154 -7.17 2.52 11.69
N GLU A 155 -8.10 3.30 11.11
CA GLU A 155 -9.35 3.67 11.78
C GLU A 155 -10.20 2.43 12.12
N GLU A 156 -10.29 1.45 11.19
CA GLU A 156 -10.96 0.17 11.46
C GLU A 156 -10.32 -0.58 12.63
N LEU A 157 -8.99 -0.64 12.68
CA LEU A 157 -8.27 -1.34 13.75
C LEU A 157 -8.41 -0.64 15.10
N LEU A 158 -8.40 0.69 15.14
CA LEU A 158 -8.65 1.47 16.36
C LEU A 158 -10.06 1.21 16.90
N LEU A 159 -11.07 1.30 16.05
CA LEU A 159 -12.46 1.05 16.43
C LEU A 159 -12.65 -0.36 17.01
N ASN A 160 -12.08 -1.38 16.34
CA ASN A 160 -12.15 -2.77 16.80
C ASN A 160 -11.45 -3.01 18.14
N ASN A 161 -10.39 -2.25 18.45
CA ASN A 161 -9.71 -2.34 19.75
C ASN A 161 -10.53 -1.66 20.85
N SER A 162 -11.19 -0.53 20.55
CA SER A 162 -12.08 0.15 21.50
C SER A 162 -13.32 -0.67 21.84
N LEU A 163 -13.86 -1.47 20.92
CA LEU A 163 -15.00 -2.36 21.18
C LEU A 163 -14.64 -3.61 21.99
N LYS A 164 -13.35 -3.96 22.08
CA LYS A 164 -12.84 -5.11 22.84
C LYS A 164 -12.33 -4.74 24.23
N SER A 165 -12.25 -3.46 24.55
CA SER A 165 -11.76 -2.90 25.83
C SER A 165 -12.93 -2.54 26.73
#